data_AF-A0A081DBN0-F1
#
_entry.id   AF-A0A081DBN0-F1
#
_cell.length_a   1.000
_cell.length_b   1.000
_cell.length_c   1.000
_cell.angle_alpha   90.00
_cell.angle_beta   90.00
_cell.angle_gamma   90.00
#
_symmetry.space_group_name_H-M   'P 1'
#
loop_
_entity.id
_entity.type
_entity.pdbx_description
1 polymer ?
#
loop_
_entity_poly.entity_id
_entity_poly.type
_entity_poly.pdbx_seq_one_letter_code
_entity_poly.pdbx_strand_id
1 'polypeptide(L)'
;MMRIIKLLTLLVFAATITTSCGSQKSSKKSATAGAEKKKPKKGGIQPYTKVITKDAKSDEGLFTVHQVEDKYFYEIPDSLFNREMLMVTRIAKTASGLGFGGGKQNTETLRWQRKNDNVLLRVVSHQVVAADSLPVSMAVENSNFEPILYSFPIQAIKKDSINNNVVIDVTDFFSKDVPSIGFPKRSRTRYKATRLDEKRSYIDTLRSYPLNIESRHVKTYLASSPPSNSSTGSISLEMSNSMILLPKEPMKRRYFDQRVGWFARGQQDYGLDAQETKTVRYLDRWRLEVKDEDIAKFKAGELVEPKKQIVYYIDPATPQQWRKYIKQGIEDWQVAFEAAGFKNAIIAADAPTKEEDPDWSPEDVRYSVVRYLASPIPNANGPHVSDPRSGEILESDINWYHNVMTLLRNWFFVQTAAINPDAQSTEFDEAVMGRLIRFVSSHEVGHTLGLPHNMGSSIAYNVEDLRDPEFTKKFGTAPSIMDYARFNYIAQPGDGDVA
;
A
#
# COMPACT_ATOMS: atom_id res chain seq x y z
N MET A 1 -23.08 42.07 -63.49
CA MET A 1 -23.18 43.46 -62.99
C MET A 1 -21.91 43.80 -62.21
N MET A 2 -21.62 45.08 -61.93
CA MET A 2 -20.40 45.62 -61.29
C MET A 2 -19.60 44.71 -60.32
N ARG A 3 -18.26 44.53 -60.45
CA ARG A 3 -17.12 45.50 -60.28
C ARG A 3 -16.79 45.75 -58.77
N ILE A 4 -15.52 45.76 -58.29
CA ILE A 4 -14.19 45.83 -58.95
C ILE A 4 -12.99 45.59 -57.98
N ILE A 5 -11.74 45.49 -58.50
CA ILE A 5 -10.41 45.72 -57.82
C ILE A 5 -9.95 44.63 -56.80
N LYS A 6 -8.68 44.17 -56.67
CA LYS A 6 -7.35 44.28 -57.36
C LYS A 6 -6.41 43.17 -56.78
N LEU A 7 -5.23 42.75 -57.30
CA LEU A 7 -4.46 42.97 -58.56
C LEU A 7 -3.54 41.73 -58.82
N LEU A 8 -2.86 41.69 -59.97
CA LEU A 8 -1.80 40.77 -60.44
C LEU A 8 -0.55 40.76 -59.49
N THR A 9 0.52 39.96 -59.64
CA THR A 9 1.26 39.37 -60.81
C THR A 9 2.19 38.23 -60.27
N LEU A 10 2.97 37.38 -60.98
CA LEU A 10 3.40 37.18 -62.39
C LEU A 10 3.74 35.67 -62.61
N LEU A 11 4.32 35.28 -63.76
CA LEU A 11 4.70 33.90 -64.16
C LEU A 11 6.23 33.65 -64.16
N VAL A 12 6.61 32.39 -63.87
CA VAL A 12 7.55 31.48 -64.59
C VAL A 12 8.87 32.01 -65.17
N PHE A 13 10.02 31.45 -64.72
CA PHE A 13 10.87 30.54 -65.55
C PHE A 13 11.84 29.70 -64.68
N ALA A 14 12.55 28.75 -65.30
CA ALA A 14 13.33 27.70 -64.62
C ALA A 14 14.85 27.70 -64.93
N ALA A 15 15.60 27.05 -64.03
CA ALA A 15 16.90 26.38 -64.18
C ALA A 15 18.13 27.12 -64.76
N THR A 16 19.21 27.20 -63.97
CA THR A 16 20.47 26.47 -64.24
C THR A 16 21.42 26.47 -63.03
N ILE A 17 22.47 25.63 -63.07
CA ILE A 17 23.44 25.41 -61.99
C ILE A 17 24.81 25.94 -62.40
N THR A 18 25.50 26.66 -61.51
CA THR A 18 26.97 26.76 -61.52
C THR A 18 27.54 26.75 -60.10
N THR A 19 28.41 25.79 -59.80
CA THR A 19 29.27 25.79 -58.61
C THR A 19 30.49 26.68 -58.80
N SER A 20 30.96 27.35 -57.73
CA SER A 20 32.31 27.93 -57.70
C SER A 20 32.89 27.87 -56.28
N CYS A 21 34.17 27.52 -56.16
CA CYS A 21 34.87 27.39 -54.89
C CYS A 21 35.55 28.70 -54.48
N GLY A 22 35.27 29.19 -53.26
CA GLY A 22 35.96 30.33 -52.64
C GLY A 22 36.99 29.89 -51.60
N SER A 23 38.24 29.66 -52.00
CA SER A 23 39.31 29.23 -51.08
C SER A 23 39.93 30.40 -50.30
N GLN A 24 39.39 30.72 -49.12
CA GLN A 24 39.92 31.79 -48.27
C GLN A 24 40.90 31.27 -47.21
N LYS A 25 42.20 31.26 -47.52
CA LYS A 25 43.27 30.97 -46.55
C LYS A 25 43.32 32.06 -45.47
N SER A 26 43.14 31.70 -44.20
CA SER A 26 43.60 32.51 -43.06
C SER A 26 44.62 31.73 -42.25
N SER A 27 45.75 32.39 -41.92
CA SER A 27 46.84 31.78 -41.17
C SER A 27 46.66 32.00 -39.67
N LYS A 28 46.54 30.93 -38.87
CA LYS A 28 46.72 30.98 -37.42
C LYS A 28 47.69 29.90 -36.94
N LYS A 29 48.53 30.28 -35.99
CA LYS A 29 49.60 29.45 -35.40
C LYS A 29 48.99 28.25 -34.68
N SER A 30 49.65 27.09 -34.77
CA SER A 30 49.36 25.93 -33.93
C SER A 30 49.81 26.21 -32.48
N ALA A 31 48.85 26.50 -31.60
CA ALA A 31 49.03 26.41 -30.17
C ALA A 31 48.35 25.12 -29.69
N THR A 32 49.10 24.22 -29.06
CA THR A 32 48.60 22.96 -28.50
C THR A 32 47.78 23.25 -27.24
N ALA A 33 46.49 23.53 -27.40
CA ALA A 33 45.56 23.65 -26.29
C ALA A 33 45.30 22.26 -25.68
N GLY A 34 45.74 22.06 -24.44
CA GLY A 34 45.36 20.89 -23.65
C GLY A 34 43.85 20.86 -23.41
N ALA A 35 43.28 19.65 -23.30
CA ALA A 35 41.85 19.47 -23.11
C ALA A 35 41.38 19.94 -21.71
N GLU A 36 41.01 21.22 -21.58
CA GLU A 36 40.37 21.73 -20.37
C GLU A 36 39.08 20.95 -20.09
N LYS A 37 39.06 20.24 -18.96
CA LYS A 37 37.83 19.66 -18.42
C LYS A 37 36.86 20.80 -18.08
N LYS A 38 35.88 21.04 -18.96
CA LYS A 38 34.76 21.97 -18.70
C LYS A 38 34.21 21.72 -17.30
N LYS A 39 34.30 22.72 -16.43
CA LYS A 39 33.62 22.69 -15.13
C LYS A 39 32.12 22.43 -15.38
N PRO A 40 31.46 21.53 -14.63
CA PRO A 40 30.02 21.32 -14.78
C PRO A 40 29.25 22.63 -14.64
N LYS A 41 28.16 22.79 -15.40
CA LYS A 41 27.21 23.87 -15.15
C LYS A 41 26.69 23.73 -13.70
N LYS A 42 26.45 24.85 -13.03
CA LYS A 42 25.80 24.88 -11.71
C LYS A 42 24.41 24.24 -11.83
N GLY A 43 24.19 23.09 -11.18
CA GLY A 43 22.96 22.29 -11.31
C GLY A 43 22.97 21.20 -12.38
N GLY A 44 24.10 20.93 -13.05
CA GLY A 44 24.26 19.74 -13.91
C GLY A 44 24.81 18.53 -13.15
N ILE A 45 24.70 17.34 -13.75
CA ILE A 45 25.16 16.05 -13.19
C ILE A 45 26.63 16.12 -12.75
N GLN A 46 26.92 15.67 -11.53
CA GLN A 46 28.23 15.66 -10.88
C GLN A 46 28.87 14.25 -10.89
N PRO A 47 30.19 14.15 -10.64
CA PRO A 47 30.83 12.88 -10.31
C PRO A 47 30.21 12.27 -9.04
N TYR A 48 29.94 10.97 -9.04
CA TYR A 48 29.29 10.25 -7.94
C TYR A 48 29.88 10.57 -6.55
N THR A 49 31.21 10.51 -6.42
CA THR A 49 31.94 10.75 -5.15
C THR A 49 31.92 12.20 -4.65
N LYS A 50 31.23 13.12 -5.36
CA LYS A 50 30.92 14.48 -4.88
C LYS A 50 29.48 14.64 -4.38
N VAL A 51 28.63 13.64 -4.61
CA VAL A 51 27.22 13.63 -4.17
C VAL A 51 27.08 12.62 -3.03
N ILE A 52 27.53 11.39 -3.26
CA ILE A 52 27.67 10.37 -2.22
C ILE A 52 29.12 10.38 -1.75
N THR A 53 29.37 10.97 -0.58
CA THR A 53 30.70 11.07 0.02
C THR A 53 31.13 9.75 0.68
N LYS A 54 32.34 9.69 1.25
CA LYS A 54 32.78 8.52 2.03
C LYS A 54 32.04 8.36 3.35
N ASP A 55 31.50 9.46 3.86
CA ASP A 55 30.81 9.59 5.14
C ASP A 55 29.30 9.35 5.00
N ALA A 56 28.85 8.95 3.80
CA ALA A 56 27.48 8.66 3.48
C ALA A 56 26.99 7.37 4.17
N LYS A 57 26.03 7.50 5.08
CA LYS A 57 25.31 6.33 5.61
C LYS A 57 24.44 5.78 4.49
N SER A 58 24.56 4.49 4.21
CA SER A 58 23.91 3.85 3.07
C SER A 58 23.10 2.64 3.53
N ASP A 59 21.90 2.51 3.01
CA ASP A 59 20.94 1.45 3.33
C ASP A 59 20.46 0.79 2.02
N GLU A 60 20.64 -0.52 1.89
CA GLU A 60 20.52 -1.25 0.62
C GLU A 60 19.24 -2.09 0.57
N GLY A 61 18.44 -1.89 -0.48
CA GLY A 61 17.16 -2.57 -0.69
C GLY A 61 16.63 -2.31 -2.09
N LEU A 62 15.35 -1.95 -2.22
CA LEU A 62 14.70 -1.66 -3.50
C LEU A 62 15.43 -0.56 -4.30
N PHE A 63 15.81 0.54 -3.63
CA PHE A 63 16.85 1.48 -4.08
C PHE A 63 17.93 1.52 -2.98
N THR A 64 19.16 1.95 -3.27
CA THR A 64 20.07 2.32 -2.18
C THR A 64 19.69 3.71 -1.69
N VAL A 65 19.38 3.84 -0.39
CA VAL A 65 19.11 5.11 0.28
C VAL A 65 20.42 5.61 0.87
N HIS A 66 20.82 6.84 0.56
CA HIS A 66 22.01 7.46 1.15
C HIS A 66 21.63 8.69 1.97
N GLN A 67 22.09 8.76 3.21
CA GLN A 67 22.13 10.00 4.00
C GLN A 67 23.53 10.62 3.91
N VAL A 68 23.60 11.88 3.49
CA VAL A 68 24.83 12.70 3.51
C VAL A 68 24.49 14.01 4.21
N GLU A 69 25.09 14.26 5.38
CA GLU A 69 24.67 15.36 6.27
C GLU A 69 23.15 15.28 6.56
N ASP A 70 22.41 16.36 6.35
CA ASP A 70 20.95 16.42 6.51
C ASP A 70 20.18 16.01 5.22
N LYS A 71 20.88 15.61 4.15
CA LYS A 71 20.29 15.26 2.85
C LYS A 71 20.10 13.77 2.66
N TYR A 72 19.00 13.43 2.01
CA TYR A 72 18.66 12.07 1.62
C TYR A 72 18.62 11.93 0.10
N PHE A 73 19.24 10.87 -0.40
CA PHE A 73 19.32 10.55 -1.82
C PHE A 73 18.81 9.13 -2.08
N TYR A 74 18.18 8.94 -3.24
CA TYR A 74 17.95 7.60 -3.80
C TYR A 74 18.95 7.35 -4.93
N GLU A 75 19.68 6.25 -4.84
CA GLU A 75 20.36 5.63 -5.96
C GLU A 75 19.44 4.56 -6.57
N ILE A 76 18.89 4.88 -7.75
CA ILE A 76 17.90 4.06 -8.47
C ILE A 76 18.61 3.21 -9.54
N PRO A 77 18.56 1.87 -9.47
CA PRO A 77 18.98 0.99 -10.56
C PRO A 77 18.19 1.24 -11.85
N ASP A 78 18.88 1.32 -13.00
CA ASP A 78 18.21 1.57 -14.30
C ASP A 78 17.11 0.52 -14.63
N SER A 79 17.22 -0.69 -14.09
CA SER A 79 16.25 -1.79 -14.22
C SER A 79 14.91 -1.58 -13.49
N LEU A 80 14.81 -0.57 -12.63
CA LEU A 80 13.58 -0.20 -11.93
C LEU A 80 12.87 1.04 -12.53
N PHE A 81 13.47 1.71 -13.52
CA PHE A 81 12.73 2.74 -14.25
C PHE A 81 11.58 2.14 -15.06
N ASN A 82 10.46 2.86 -15.07
CA ASN A 82 9.18 2.44 -15.62
C ASN A 82 8.56 1.19 -14.95
N ARG A 83 9.12 0.68 -13.84
CA ARG A 83 8.38 -0.20 -12.94
C ARG A 83 7.42 0.62 -12.10
N GLU A 84 6.21 0.08 -11.93
CA GLU A 84 5.18 0.67 -11.10
C GLU A 84 5.36 0.26 -9.63
N MET A 85 5.01 1.20 -8.75
CA MET A 85 5.11 1.05 -7.30
C MET A 85 3.85 1.62 -6.65
N LEU A 86 3.36 1.02 -5.57
CA LEU A 86 2.19 1.49 -4.85
C LEU A 86 2.63 2.31 -3.64
N MET A 87 2.33 3.60 -3.65
CA MET A 87 2.58 4.51 -2.53
C MET A 87 1.39 4.47 -1.57
N VAL A 88 1.61 3.97 -0.35
CA VAL A 88 0.60 3.92 0.71
C VAL A 88 0.96 4.94 1.79
N THR A 89 0.16 6.00 1.91
CA THR A 89 0.33 7.03 2.94
C THR A 89 -0.47 6.63 4.18
N ARG A 90 0.18 6.52 5.35
CA ARG A 90 -0.41 6.21 6.66
C ARG A 90 -0.07 7.32 7.66
N ILE A 91 -0.86 7.48 8.73
CA ILE A 91 -0.42 8.21 9.93
C ILE A 91 0.45 7.25 10.74
N ALA A 92 1.67 7.62 11.08
CA ALA A 92 2.56 6.82 11.94
C ALA A 92 2.31 7.12 13.42
N LYS A 93 2.44 8.39 13.83
CA LYS A 93 2.19 8.88 15.20
C LYS A 93 1.40 10.18 15.15
N THR A 94 0.52 10.43 16.13
CA THR A 94 -0.38 11.59 16.11
C THR A 94 -0.88 12.00 17.50
N ALA A 95 -1.34 13.24 17.62
CA ALA A 95 -2.00 13.75 18.83
C ALA A 95 -3.53 13.51 18.79
N SER A 96 -4.17 13.64 19.95
CA SER A 96 -5.61 13.37 20.14
C SER A 96 -6.50 14.09 19.13
N GLY A 97 -7.51 13.39 18.60
CA GLY A 97 -8.53 13.96 17.70
C GLY A 97 -8.10 14.16 16.23
N LEU A 98 -6.88 13.77 15.86
CA LEU A 98 -6.36 13.84 14.48
C LEU A 98 -6.46 12.52 13.69
N GLY A 99 -6.51 11.37 14.39
CA GLY A 99 -6.51 10.04 13.80
C GLY A 99 -5.97 8.99 14.78
N PHE A 100 -5.34 7.94 14.25
CA PHE A 100 -4.63 6.89 14.99
C PHE A 100 -3.41 6.43 14.17
N GLY A 101 -2.37 5.89 14.82
CA GLY A 101 -1.22 5.28 14.14
C GLY A 101 -1.64 4.03 13.36
N GLY A 102 -1.09 3.84 12.16
CA GLY A 102 -1.54 2.84 11.18
C GLY A 102 -2.65 3.34 10.23
N GLY A 103 -3.34 4.43 10.57
CA GLY A 103 -4.50 4.93 9.82
C GLY A 103 -4.16 5.39 8.38
N LYS A 104 -4.57 4.61 7.39
CA LYS A 104 -4.37 4.89 5.94
C LYS A 104 -5.05 6.21 5.51
N GLN A 105 -4.28 7.07 4.84
CA GLN A 105 -4.67 8.42 4.41
C GLN A 105 -4.79 8.56 2.88
N ASN A 106 -3.97 7.84 2.13
CA ASN A 106 -3.94 7.88 0.66
C ASN A 106 -3.34 6.57 0.09
N THR A 107 -3.61 6.27 -1.18
CA THR A 107 -3.00 5.15 -1.91
C THR A 107 -2.97 5.48 -3.40
N GLU A 108 -1.76 5.64 -3.98
CA GLU A 108 -1.57 6.01 -5.38
C GLU A 108 -0.56 5.08 -6.06
N THR A 109 -0.78 4.73 -7.33
CA THR A 109 0.22 4.01 -8.13
C THR A 109 1.17 5.03 -8.74
N LEU A 110 2.46 4.87 -8.49
CA LEU A 110 3.51 5.77 -8.95
C LEU A 110 4.47 5.04 -9.89
N ARG A 111 5.09 5.78 -10.81
CA ARG A 111 6.10 5.24 -11.73
C ARG A 111 7.28 6.20 -11.87
N TRP A 112 8.48 5.71 -11.60
CA TRP A 112 9.72 6.47 -11.78
C TRP A 112 10.11 6.44 -13.26
N GLN A 113 10.16 7.60 -13.91
CA GLN A 113 10.44 7.75 -15.34
C GLN A 113 11.64 8.66 -15.54
N ARG A 114 12.77 8.11 -15.97
CA ARG A 114 13.94 8.88 -16.40
C ARG A 114 13.63 9.64 -17.69
N LYS A 115 13.77 10.97 -17.68
CA LYS A 115 13.51 11.84 -18.84
C LYS A 115 14.50 13.01 -18.88
N ASN A 116 15.36 13.01 -19.90
CA ASN A 116 16.47 13.95 -20.03
C ASN A 116 17.35 13.90 -18.75
N ASP A 117 17.82 15.04 -18.25
CA ASP A 117 18.61 15.14 -17.01
C ASP A 117 17.75 15.07 -15.71
N ASN A 118 16.52 14.55 -15.77
CA ASN A 118 15.62 14.42 -14.62
C ASN A 118 15.09 12.98 -14.48
N VAL A 119 14.66 12.64 -13.26
CA VAL A 119 13.71 11.56 -12.99
C VAL A 119 12.36 12.19 -12.65
N LEU A 120 11.31 11.78 -13.34
CA LEU A 120 9.93 12.19 -13.07
C LEU A 120 9.25 11.10 -12.23
N LEU A 121 8.49 11.52 -11.21
CA LEU A 121 7.59 10.65 -10.48
C LEU A 121 6.18 10.85 -11.05
N ARG A 122 5.69 9.88 -11.81
CA ARG A 122 4.37 9.88 -12.44
C ARG A 122 3.32 9.30 -11.50
N VAL A 123 2.08 9.80 -11.59
CA VAL A 123 0.90 9.11 -11.05
C VAL A 123 0.27 8.29 -12.18
N VAL A 124 0.13 6.99 -11.98
CA VAL A 124 -0.48 6.04 -12.92
C VAL A 124 -1.90 5.74 -12.49
N SER A 125 -2.83 5.71 -13.44
CA SER A 125 -4.22 5.30 -13.21
C SER A 125 -4.51 3.99 -13.91
N HIS A 126 -4.98 3.00 -13.15
CA HIS A 126 -5.51 1.74 -13.64
C HIS A 126 -7.06 1.73 -13.61
N GLN A 127 -7.71 2.88 -13.71
CA GLN A 127 -9.19 2.98 -13.70
C GLN A 127 -9.82 2.74 -15.08
N VAL A 128 -9.10 3.08 -16.15
CA VAL A 128 -9.52 2.91 -17.54
C VAL A 128 -8.46 2.07 -18.24
N VAL A 129 -8.87 1.02 -18.96
CA VAL A 129 -7.95 0.02 -19.54
C VAL A 129 -8.43 -0.47 -20.91
N ALA A 130 -7.50 -1.01 -21.67
CA ALA A 130 -7.73 -1.97 -22.75
C ALA A 130 -6.51 -2.91 -22.79
N ALA A 131 -6.59 -4.04 -23.51
CA ALA A 131 -5.41 -4.86 -23.73
C ALA A 131 -4.47 -4.21 -24.75
N ASP A 132 -3.16 -4.15 -24.44
CA ASP A 132 -2.12 -3.49 -25.25
C ASP A 132 -2.10 -3.95 -26.72
N SER A 133 -2.50 -5.20 -26.96
CA SER A 133 -2.61 -5.83 -28.29
C SER A 133 -3.76 -5.31 -29.16
N LEU A 134 -4.66 -4.48 -28.63
CA LEU A 134 -5.80 -3.90 -29.34
C LEU A 134 -5.52 -2.43 -29.68
N PRO A 135 -5.80 -1.94 -30.91
CA PRO A 135 -5.51 -0.55 -31.29
C PRO A 135 -6.16 0.53 -30.42
N VAL A 136 -7.21 0.19 -29.66
CA VAL A 136 -7.89 1.09 -28.70
C VAL A 136 -7.03 1.39 -27.46
N SER A 137 -5.99 0.61 -27.17
CA SER A 137 -5.01 0.90 -26.10
C SER A 137 -4.39 2.29 -26.28
N MET A 138 -4.01 2.65 -27.51
CA MET A 138 -3.51 3.99 -27.85
C MET A 138 -4.53 5.10 -27.52
N ALA A 139 -5.83 4.85 -27.69
CA ALA A 139 -6.87 5.83 -27.35
C ALA A 139 -7.03 5.97 -25.82
N VAL A 140 -6.91 4.86 -25.08
CA VAL A 140 -6.87 4.84 -23.61
C VAL A 140 -5.64 5.61 -23.09
N GLU A 141 -4.43 5.32 -23.58
CA GLU A 141 -3.19 6.02 -23.19
C GLU A 141 -3.28 7.52 -23.45
N ASN A 142 -3.66 7.94 -24.67
CA ASN A 142 -3.78 9.36 -25.02
C ASN A 142 -4.85 10.10 -24.19
N SER A 143 -5.87 9.40 -23.69
CA SER A 143 -6.92 9.99 -22.84
C SER A 143 -6.57 9.98 -21.34
N ASN A 144 -5.57 9.19 -20.92
CA ASN A 144 -5.18 9.00 -19.52
C ASN A 144 -3.73 9.44 -19.26
N PHE A 145 -3.37 10.66 -19.68
CA PHE A 145 -2.04 11.23 -19.47
C PHE A 145 -1.65 11.25 -17.97
N GLU A 146 -0.58 10.52 -17.64
CA GLU A 146 -0.03 10.40 -16.29
C GLU A 146 0.50 11.74 -15.75
N PRO A 147 -0.11 12.33 -14.70
CA PRO A 147 0.39 13.56 -14.09
C PRO A 147 1.81 13.39 -13.53
N ILE A 148 2.61 14.45 -13.58
CA ILE A 148 3.89 14.51 -12.86
C ILE A 148 3.59 14.94 -11.41
N LEU A 149 3.80 14.05 -10.45
CA LEU A 149 3.73 14.36 -9.02
C LEU A 149 4.97 15.15 -8.57
N TYR A 150 6.15 14.76 -9.06
CA TYR A 150 7.41 15.41 -8.72
C TYR A 150 8.47 15.25 -9.83
N SER A 151 9.47 16.15 -9.86
CA SER A 151 10.59 16.09 -10.79
C SER A 151 11.90 16.28 -10.04
N PHE A 152 12.81 15.33 -10.20
CA PHE A 152 14.09 15.26 -9.50
C PHE A 152 15.25 15.44 -10.49
N PRO A 153 16.05 16.52 -10.41
CA PRO A 153 17.25 16.65 -11.23
C PRO A 153 18.27 15.57 -10.87
N ILE A 154 18.87 14.93 -11.86
CA ILE A 154 19.88 13.88 -11.65
C ILE A 154 21.15 14.53 -11.05
N GLN A 155 21.50 14.12 -9.83
CA GLN A 155 22.66 14.66 -9.11
C GLN A 155 23.95 13.98 -9.55
N ALA A 156 23.92 12.65 -9.70
CA ALA A 156 25.03 11.86 -10.21
C ALA A 156 24.54 10.61 -10.95
N ILE A 157 25.44 9.96 -11.68
CA ILE A 157 25.26 8.61 -12.21
C ILE A 157 26.43 7.76 -11.72
N LYS A 158 26.13 6.68 -11.02
CA LYS A 158 27.07 5.60 -10.72
C LYS A 158 27.14 4.70 -11.94
N LYS A 159 28.36 4.30 -12.30
CA LYS A 159 28.60 3.26 -13.31
C LYS A 159 29.36 2.15 -12.62
N ASP A 160 28.71 1.03 -12.40
CA ASP A 160 29.42 -0.22 -12.12
C ASP A 160 29.62 -0.99 -13.45
N SER A 161 30.17 -2.19 -13.38
CA SER A 161 30.52 -2.99 -14.56
C SER A 161 29.32 -3.66 -15.24
N ILE A 162 28.14 -3.60 -14.63
CA ILE A 162 26.92 -4.35 -14.99
C ILE A 162 25.72 -3.40 -15.13
N ASN A 163 25.57 -2.44 -14.22
CA ASN A 163 24.47 -1.47 -14.19
C ASN A 163 24.96 -0.01 -14.23
N ASN A 164 24.04 0.89 -14.61
CA ASN A 164 24.15 2.31 -14.24
C ASN A 164 23.04 2.59 -13.22
N ASN A 165 23.38 3.29 -12.13
CA ASN A 165 22.41 3.69 -11.12
C ASN A 165 22.36 5.23 -11.07
N VAL A 166 21.15 5.77 -10.98
CA VAL A 166 20.88 7.22 -11.07
C VAL A 166 20.63 7.77 -9.68
N VAL A 167 21.44 8.76 -9.27
CA VAL A 167 21.34 9.39 -7.95
C VAL A 167 20.49 10.66 -8.02
N ILE A 168 19.44 10.74 -7.21
CA ILE A 168 18.57 11.91 -7.05
C ILE A 168 18.50 12.35 -5.57
N ASP A 169 18.38 13.65 -5.34
CA ASP A 169 18.12 14.22 -4.00
C ASP A 169 16.60 14.19 -3.74
N VAL A 170 16.17 13.49 -2.69
CA VAL A 170 14.76 13.34 -2.31
C VAL A 170 14.37 14.12 -1.05
N THR A 171 15.32 14.87 -0.47
CA THR A 171 15.14 15.64 0.76
C THR A 171 13.94 16.60 0.67
N ASP A 172 13.81 17.30 -0.46
CA ASP A 172 12.75 18.28 -0.70
C ASP A 172 11.37 17.64 -0.89
N PHE A 173 11.28 16.40 -1.39
CA PHE A 173 10.02 15.67 -1.54
C PHE A 173 9.45 15.30 -0.18
N PHE A 174 10.26 14.69 0.68
CA PHE A 174 9.82 14.26 2.02
C PHE A 174 9.77 15.37 3.06
N SER A 175 10.52 16.48 2.91
CA SER A 175 10.43 17.62 3.84
C SER A 175 9.29 18.59 3.53
N LYS A 176 9.06 18.97 2.25
CA LYS A 176 8.11 20.04 1.87
C LYS A 176 6.65 19.59 1.74
N ASP A 177 5.75 20.52 1.43
CA ASP A 177 4.28 20.29 1.40
C ASP A 177 3.82 19.62 0.10
N VAL A 178 4.15 18.33 -0.07
CA VAL A 178 3.67 17.49 -1.17
C VAL A 178 2.32 16.84 -0.78
N PRO A 179 1.18 17.19 -1.39
CA PRO A 179 -0.14 16.84 -0.84
C PRO A 179 -0.50 15.35 -0.77
N SER A 180 0.07 14.50 -1.64
CA SER A 180 -0.20 13.04 -1.69
C SER A 180 0.41 12.25 -0.53
N ILE A 181 1.54 12.73 -0.01
CA ILE A 181 2.31 12.12 1.08
C ILE A 181 2.23 12.93 2.40
N GLY A 182 1.31 13.91 2.43
CA GLY A 182 1.06 14.78 3.56
C GLY A 182 -0.32 14.54 4.20
N PHE A 183 -0.74 15.48 5.06
CA PHE A 183 -2.05 15.42 5.69
C PHE A 183 -3.18 15.71 4.68
N PRO A 184 -4.21 14.85 4.54
CA PRO A 184 -5.21 15.00 3.47
C PRO A 184 -5.97 16.33 3.47
N LYS A 185 -6.30 16.83 2.27
CA LYS A 185 -7.03 18.10 2.07
C LYS A 185 -8.31 18.19 2.90
N ARG A 186 -9.11 17.12 2.98
CA ARG A 186 -10.34 17.04 3.81
C ARG A 186 -10.06 17.32 5.29
N SER A 187 -8.98 16.75 5.83
CA SER A 187 -8.57 16.95 7.22
C SER A 187 -7.99 18.35 7.43
N ARG A 188 -7.16 18.84 6.49
CA ARG A 188 -6.65 20.23 6.51
C ARG A 188 -7.79 21.25 6.52
N THR A 189 -8.80 21.10 5.66
CA THR A 189 -10.00 21.96 5.66
C THR A 189 -10.76 21.89 6.99
N ARG A 190 -11.01 20.68 7.54
CA ARG A 190 -11.72 20.50 8.82
C ARG A 190 -11.10 21.31 9.96
N TYR A 191 -9.78 21.24 10.12
CA TYR A 191 -9.07 21.87 11.24
C TYR A 191 -8.49 23.26 10.89
N LYS A 192 -8.87 23.84 9.74
CA LYS A 192 -8.37 25.13 9.22
C LYS A 192 -6.83 25.17 9.14
N ALA A 193 -6.22 24.05 8.76
CA ALA A 193 -4.78 23.93 8.54
C ALA A 193 -4.40 24.51 7.18
N THR A 194 -3.41 25.40 7.18
CA THR A 194 -2.99 26.22 6.04
C THR A 194 -1.72 25.63 5.41
N ARG A 195 -0.59 26.36 5.42
CA ARG A 195 0.70 25.89 4.91
C ARG A 195 1.42 24.97 5.91
N LEU A 196 2.34 24.17 5.40
CA LEU A 196 3.37 23.52 6.21
C LEU A 196 4.29 24.57 6.88
N ASP A 197 4.79 24.23 8.06
CA ASP A 197 5.88 24.88 8.76
C ASP A 197 7.14 24.04 8.60
N GLU A 198 7.93 24.37 7.57
CA GLU A 198 9.15 23.64 7.18
C GLU A 198 10.18 23.60 8.32
N LYS A 199 10.20 24.59 9.22
CA LYS A 199 11.11 24.60 10.38
C LYS A 199 10.71 23.64 11.51
N ARG A 200 9.50 23.09 11.45
CA ARG A 200 8.97 22.08 12.37
C ARG A 200 8.53 20.80 11.62
N SER A 201 9.12 20.57 10.45
CA SER A 201 8.86 19.39 9.62
C SER A 201 10.19 18.81 9.13
N TYR A 202 10.40 17.51 9.29
CA TYR A 202 11.68 16.87 9.01
C TYR A 202 11.50 15.39 8.67
N ILE A 203 12.49 14.81 8.00
CA ILE A 203 12.61 13.36 7.79
C ILE A 203 13.15 12.78 9.10
N ASP A 204 12.41 11.84 9.68
CA ASP A 204 12.81 11.10 10.89
C ASP A 204 13.68 9.90 10.49
N THR A 205 13.15 9.06 9.60
CA THR A 205 13.83 7.89 9.06
C THR A 205 13.44 7.65 7.61
N LEU A 206 14.37 7.12 6.83
CA LEU A 206 14.17 6.70 5.44
C LEU A 206 14.90 5.37 5.26
N ARG A 207 14.14 4.29 5.04
CA ARG A 207 14.67 2.91 5.06
C ARG A 207 14.34 2.17 3.77
N SER A 208 15.27 1.34 3.32
CA SER A 208 15.11 0.47 2.15
C SER A 208 14.94 -0.98 2.57
N TYR A 209 13.92 -1.63 2.04
CA TYR A 209 13.69 -3.06 2.16
C TYR A 209 13.71 -3.69 0.76
N PRO A 210 13.86 -5.02 0.61
CA PRO A 210 14.00 -5.65 -0.71
C PRO A 210 12.83 -5.41 -1.68
N LEU A 211 11.62 -5.11 -1.17
CA LEU A 211 10.40 -4.91 -1.96
C LEU A 211 9.68 -3.58 -1.70
N ASN A 212 10.10 -2.75 -0.73
CA ASN A 212 9.54 -1.42 -0.51
C ASN A 212 10.56 -0.44 0.08
N ILE A 213 10.26 0.85 0.03
CA ILE A 213 10.99 1.90 0.76
C ILE A 213 10.00 2.59 1.69
N GLU A 214 10.36 2.75 2.96
CA GLU A 214 9.53 3.39 3.98
C GLU A 214 10.17 4.73 4.40
N SER A 215 9.40 5.82 4.31
CA SER A 215 9.78 7.11 4.90
C SER A 215 8.89 7.45 6.09
N ARG A 216 9.49 7.79 7.23
CA ARG A 216 8.83 8.51 8.32
C ARG A 216 9.23 9.98 8.26
N HIS A 217 8.25 10.88 8.26
CA HIS A 217 8.50 12.32 8.34
C HIS A 217 7.47 13.04 9.21
N VAL A 218 7.96 13.91 10.07
CA VAL A 218 7.11 14.82 10.86
C VAL A 218 6.65 15.95 9.95
N LYS A 219 5.34 16.20 9.92
CA LYS A 219 4.71 17.30 9.20
C LYS A 219 3.96 18.18 10.20
N THR A 220 4.37 19.45 10.29
CA THR A 220 3.69 20.46 11.10
C THR A 220 2.98 21.46 10.21
N TYR A 221 1.67 21.58 10.32
CA TYR A 221 0.84 22.54 9.58
C TYR A 221 0.34 23.65 10.50
N LEU A 222 0.38 24.91 10.06
CA LEU A 222 -0.19 26.03 10.82
C LEU A 222 -1.72 25.97 10.77
N ALA A 223 -2.39 25.92 11.92
CA ALA A 223 -3.82 25.62 12.02
C ALA A 223 -4.51 26.49 13.07
N SER A 224 -5.63 27.13 12.69
CA SER A 224 -6.43 27.98 13.59
C SER A 224 -7.58 27.24 14.29
N SER A 225 -7.75 25.94 14.03
CA SER A 225 -8.75 25.09 14.69
C SER A 225 -8.26 23.64 14.90
N PRO A 226 -7.06 23.42 15.49
CA PRO A 226 -6.58 22.07 15.80
C PRO A 226 -7.49 21.39 16.85
N PRO A 227 -7.66 20.05 16.82
CA PRO A 227 -8.56 19.32 17.71
C PRO A 227 -7.98 19.08 19.11
N SER A 228 -6.69 19.31 19.29
CA SER A 228 -5.95 19.21 20.56
C SER A 228 -4.75 20.16 20.51
N ASN A 229 -4.08 20.37 21.65
CA ASN A 229 -2.84 21.16 21.75
C ASN A 229 -2.94 22.56 21.10
N SER A 230 -4.08 23.22 21.27
CA SER A 230 -4.46 24.44 20.55
C SER A 230 -3.55 25.65 20.84
N SER A 231 -2.88 25.67 22.00
CA SER A 231 -1.83 26.62 22.35
C SER A 231 -0.66 26.65 21.37
N THR A 232 -0.45 25.59 20.58
CA THR A 232 0.62 25.54 19.56
C THR A 232 0.30 26.28 18.25
N GLY A 233 -0.98 26.63 18.01
CA GLY A 233 -1.43 27.20 16.73
C GLY A 233 -1.16 26.29 15.51
N SER A 234 -1.02 24.97 15.71
CA SER A 234 -0.55 24.04 14.69
C SER A 234 -1.04 22.62 14.90
N ILE A 235 -0.87 21.80 13.87
CA ILE A 235 -1.08 20.35 13.87
C ILE A 235 0.24 19.70 13.47
N SER A 236 0.84 18.94 14.38
CA SER A 236 2.00 18.10 14.12
C SER A 236 1.58 16.64 14.11
N LEU A 237 2.00 15.90 13.08
CA LEU A 237 1.83 14.46 12.98
C LEU A 237 3.03 13.85 12.26
N GLU A 238 3.36 12.60 12.61
CA GLU A 238 4.33 11.80 11.89
C GLU A 238 3.58 10.99 10.83
N MET A 239 3.98 11.17 9.57
CA MET A 239 3.45 10.42 8.44
C MET A 239 4.35 9.23 8.13
N SER A 240 3.74 8.18 7.62
CA SER A 240 4.38 7.02 7.00
C SER A 240 4.05 7.01 5.52
N ASN A 241 5.04 6.66 4.70
CA ASN A 241 4.89 6.54 3.26
C ASN A 241 5.69 5.33 2.78
N SER A 242 4.96 4.24 2.56
CA SER A 242 5.53 2.99 2.04
C SER A 242 5.36 2.93 0.53
N MET A 243 6.47 2.81 -0.18
CA MET A 243 6.51 2.68 -1.64
C MET A 243 6.83 1.24 -2.03
N ILE A 244 5.80 0.46 -2.31
CA ILE A 244 5.86 -0.98 -2.55
C ILE A 244 6.10 -1.27 -4.04
N LEU A 245 7.11 -2.06 -4.39
CA LEU A 245 7.30 -2.53 -5.77
C LEU A 245 6.15 -3.46 -6.19
N LEU A 246 5.42 -3.10 -7.25
CA LEU A 246 4.38 -3.99 -7.77
C LEU A 246 4.99 -5.22 -8.48
N PRO A 247 4.36 -6.41 -8.40
CA PRO A 247 4.79 -7.61 -9.10
C PRO A 247 5.09 -7.34 -10.57
N LYS A 248 6.15 -7.94 -11.12
CA LYS A 248 6.49 -7.76 -12.54
C LYS A 248 5.37 -8.32 -13.42
N GLU A 249 5.01 -9.58 -13.18
CA GLU A 249 3.90 -10.26 -13.83
C GLU A 249 2.67 -10.25 -12.88
N PRO A 250 1.59 -9.50 -13.17
CA PRO A 250 0.43 -9.42 -12.29
C PRO A 250 -0.25 -10.80 -12.13
N MET A 251 -0.74 -11.13 -10.93
CA MET A 251 -1.52 -12.35 -10.72
C MET A 251 -2.73 -12.42 -11.68
N LYS A 252 -3.05 -13.64 -12.14
CA LYS A 252 -4.27 -13.87 -12.93
C LYS A 252 -5.52 -13.44 -12.15
N ARG A 253 -6.18 -12.39 -12.68
CA ARG A 253 -7.46 -11.87 -12.19
C ARG A 253 -8.48 -13.00 -12.03
N ARG A 254 -9.26 -12.95 -10.95
CA ARG A 254 -10.50 -13.73 -10.80
C ARG A 254 -11.66 -12.74 -10.86
N TYR A 255 -12.54 -12.86 -11.84
CA TYR A 255 -13.67 -11.96 -11.99
C TYR A 255 -14.64 -12.08 -10.79
N PHE A 256 -15.30 -10.97 -10.47
CA PHE A 256 -16.30 -10.91 -9.41
C PHE A 256 -17.58 -11.63 -9.81
N ASP A 257 -18.09 -12.49 -8.93
CA ASP A 257 -19.38 -13.13 -9.05
C ASP A 257 -20.23 -12.71 -7.85
N GLN A 258 -21.39 -12.10 -8.10
CA GLN A 258 -22.27 -11.58 -7.06
C GLN A 258 -22.83 -12.66 -6.12
N ARG A 259 -22.70 -13.94 -6.47
CA ARG A 259 -23.10 -15.09 -5.63
C ARG A 259 -22.05 -15.45 -4.58
N VAL A 260 -20.84 -14.88 -4.66
CA VAL A 260 -19.73 -15.14 -3.73
C VAL A 260 -19.29 -13.81 -3.13
N GLY A 261 -19.64 -13.58 -1.86
CA GLY A 261 -19.30 -12.35 -1.14
C GLY A 261 -17.79 -12.17 -1.02
N TRP A 262 -17.23 -11.17 -1.72
CA TRP A 262 -15.79 -10.93 -1.79
C TRP A 262 -15.51 -9.47 -2.16
N PHE A 263 -14.46 -8.86 -1.59
CA PHE A 263 -14.00 -7.52 -1.94
C PHE A 263 -13.53 -7.50 -3.39
N ALA A 264 -14.02 -6.55 -4.18
CA ALA A 264 -13.73 -6.53 -5.62
C ALA A 264 -13.65 -5.11 -6.18
N ARG A 265 -12.60 -4.89 -6.96
CA ARG A 265 -12.21 -3.62 -7.58
C ARG A 265 -12.68 -3.59 -9.03
N GLY A 266 -12.94 -2.40 -9.56
CA GLY A 266 -13.49 -2.20 -10.90
C GLY A 266 -12.56 -1.40 -11.81
N GLN A 267 -12.55 -1.74 -13.09
CA GLN A 267 -11.94 -0.97 -14.17
C GLN A 267 -12.95 -0.77 -15.29
N GLN A 268 -12.91 0.36 -15.97
CA GLN A 268 -13.67 0.59 -17.20
C GLN A 268 -12.85 0.06 -18.38
N ASP A 269 -13.33 -1.02 -18.99
CA ASP A 269 -12.63 -1.73 -20.05
C ASP A 269 -13.17 -1.29 -21.43
N TYR A 270 -12.24 -0.84 -22.28
CA TYR A 270 -12.44 -0.39 -23.66
C TYR A 270 -12.02 -1.46 -24.68
N GLY A 271 -11.39 -2.56 -24.25
CA GLY A 271 -10.91 -3.65 -25.11
C GLY A 271 -11.93 -4.77 -25.35
N LEU A 272 -13.15 -4.65 -24.82
CA LEU A 272 -14.20 -5.65 -24.95
C LEU A 272 -14.95 -5.53 -26.29
N ASP A 273 -15.38 -6.66 -26.84
CA ASP A 273 -16.31 -6.69 -27.98
C ASP A 273 -17.72 -6.30 -27.53
N ALA A 274 -17.95 -4.99 -27.46
CA ALA A 274 -19.21 -4.37 -27.07
C ALA A 274 -19.34 -2.97 -27.69
N GLN A 275 -20.57 -2.52 -27.93
CA GLN A 275 -20.86 -1.15 -28.42
C GLN A 275 -20.82 -0.10 -27.29
N GLU A 276 -20.32 -0.47 -26.11
CA GLU A 276 -20.20 0.36 -24.90
C GLU A 276 -19.00 -0.12 -24.07
N THR A 277 -18.41 0.78 -23.29
CA THR A 277 -17.38 0.46 -22.29
C THR A 277 -18.03 -0.17 -21.06
N LYS A 278 -17.43 -1.22 -20.47
CA LYS A 278 -18.04 -1.92 -19.33
C LYS A 278 -17.15 -1.92 -18.09
N THR A 279 -17.77 -1.83 -16.92
CA THR A 279 -17.07 -1.93 -15.63
C THR A 279 -16.77 -3.39 -15.31
N VAL A 280 -15.56 -3.84 -15.65
CA VAL A 280 -15.04 -5.17 -15.32
C VAL A 280 -14.63 -5.17 -13.85
N ARG A 281 -15.15 -6.13 -13.06
CA ARG A 281 -14.82 -6.29 -11.64
C ARG A 281 -14.06 -7.58 -11.37
N TYR A 282 -13.05 -7.53 -10.50
CA TYR A 282 -12.24 -8.68 -10.07
C TYR A 282 -11.90 -8.61 -8.58
N LEU A 283 -11.62 -9.79 -8.00
CA LEU A 283 -11.45 -10.01 -6.57
C LEU A 283 -10.09 -9.52 -6.04
N ASP A 284 -10.09 -8.87 -4.87
CA ASP A 284 -8.90 -8.73 -4.04
C ASP A 284 -8.64 -10.06 -3.30
N ARG A 285 -7.53 -10.75 -3.60
CA ARG A 285 -7.19 -12.06 -3.01
C ARG A 285 -5.68 -12.28 -2.95
N TRP A 286 -5.24 -13.17 -2.06
CA TRP A 286 -3.86 -13.64 -2.02
C TRP A 286 -3.50 -14.52 -3.24
N ARG A 287 -2.23 -14.47 -3.65
CA ARG A 287 -1.65 -15.38 -4.65
C ARG A 287 -1.27 -16.72 -4.01
N LEU A 288 -2.24 -17.61 -3.90
CA LEU A 288 -2.00 -19.03 -3.61
C LEU A 288 -1.84 -19.81 -4.91
N GLU A 289 -0.70 -20.45 -5.07
CA GLU A 289 -0.30 -21.26 -6.22
C GLU A 289 0.34 -22.57 -5.71
N VAL A 290 0.05 -23.71 -6.35
CA VAL A 290 0.60 -25.03 -5.97
C VAL A 290 2.07 -25.13 -6.39
N LYS A 291 2.92 -25.76 -5.56
CA LYS A 291 4.32 -26.08 -5.90
C LYS A 291 4.35 -27.02 -7.13
N ASP A 292 5.28 -26.84 -8.07
CA ASP A 292 5.18 -27.51 -9.38
C ASP A 292 5.33 -29.03 -9.27
N GLU A 293 6.13 -29.47 -8.29
CA GLU A 293 6.31 -30.85 -7.83
C GLU A 293 5.06 -31.47 -7.16
N ASP A 294 4.15 -30.65 -6.64
CA ASP A 294 2.96 -31.08 -5.89
C ASP A 294 1.66 -31.05 -6.73
N ILE A 295 1.72 -30.60 -7.99
CA ILE A 295 0.55 -30.51 -8.90
C ILE A 295 -0.18 -31.85 -9.05
N ALA A 296 0.53 -32.98 -9.02
CA ALA A 296 -0.07 -34.32 -9.11
C ALA A 296 -0.88 -34.67 -7.85
N LYS A 297 -0.31 -34.40 -6.65
CA LYS A 297 -0.92 -34.65 -5.35
C LYS A 297 -2.19 -33.81 -5.16
N PHE A 298 -2.11 -32.52 -5.47
CA PHE A 298 -3.25 -31.61 -5.42
C PHE A 298 -4.42 -32.07 -6.32
N LYS A 299 -4.11 -32.59 -7.53
CA LYS A 299 -5.11 -33.17 -8.44
C LYS A 299 -5.68 -34.51 -7.95
N ALA A 300 -4.97 -35.23 -7.09
CA ALA A 300 -5.46 -36.43 -6.42
C ALA A 300 -6.30 -36.12 -5.15
N GLY A 301 -6.38 -34.84 -4.74
CA GLY A 301 -7.08 -34.42 -3.52
C GLY A 301 -6.22 -34.47 -2.25
N GLU A 302 -4.92 -34.70 -2.37
CA GLU A 302 -3.99 -34.61 -1.24
C GLU A 302 -3.75 -33.13 -0.85
N LEU A 303 -3.62 -32.87 0.46
CA LEU A 303 -3.28 -31.53 0.97
C LEU A 303 -1.82 -31.19 0.71
N VAL A 304 -1.60 -30.15 -0.11
CA VAL A 304 -0.27 -29.62 -0.48
C VAL A 304 0.01 -28.30 0.25
N GLU A 305 1.24 -27.80 0.17
CA GLU A 305 1.56 -26.46 0.64
C GLU A 305 1.64 -25.48 -0.53
N PRO A 306 1.27 -24.20 -0.37
CA PRO A 306 1.41 -23.21 -1.43
C PRO A 306 2.88 -22.83 -1.68
N LYS A 307 3.18 -22.28 -2.87
CA LYS A 307 4.48 -21.69 -3.22
C LYS A 307 4.90 -20.52 -2.32
N LYS A 308 3.93 -19.78 -1.79
CA LYS A 308 4.10 -18.75 -0.75
C LYS A 308 2.97 -18.91 0.27
N GLN A 309 3.33 -19.00 1.56
CA GLN A 309 2.37 -19.00 2.66
C GLN A 309 1.92 -17.58 3.00
N ILE A 310 0.74 -17.45 3.60
CA ILE A 310 0.28 -16.22 4.24
C ILE A 310 0.78 -16.26 5.69
N VAL A 311 1.75 -15.42 6.05
CA VAL A 311 2.36 -15.41 7.39
C VAL A 311 2.01 -14.11 8.10
N TYR A 312 1.30 -14.22 9.23
CA TYR A 312 1.04 -13.11 10.13
C TYR A 312 1.98 -13.13 11.31
N TYR A 313 2.75 -12.05 11.46
CA TYR A 313 3.61 -11.85 12.62
C TYR A 313 2.85 -11.10 13.71
N ILE A 314 2.99 -11.55 14.95
CA ILE A 314 2.49 -10.83 16.12
C ILE A 314 3.50 -9.75 16.50
N ASP A 315 3.05 -8.49 16.54
CA ASP A 315 3.84 -7.33 16.98
C ASP A 315 4.42 -7.56 18.38
N PRO A 316 5.75 -7.36 18.61
CA PRO A 316 6.37 -7.47 19.91
C PRO A 316 5.70 -6.65 21.03
N ALA A 317 5.00 -5.55 20.70
CA ALA A 317 4.24 -4.75 21.65
C ALA A 317 2.95 -5.42 22.15
N THR A 318 2.52 -6.53 21.53
CA THR A 318 1.34 -7.30 21.94
C THR A 318 1.56 -7.95 23.32
N PRO A 319 0.66 -7.72 24.30
CA PRO A 319 0.71 -8.37 25.61
C PRO A 319 0.76 -9.90 25.49
N GLN A 320 1.68 -10.53 26.22
CA GLN A 320 2.06 -11.94 26.01
C GLN A 320 0.89 -12.90 26.14
N GLN A 321 -0.01 -12.68 27.10
CA GLN A 321 -1.18 -13.50 27.35
C GLN A 321 -2.19 -13.51 26.18
N TRP A 322 -2.27 -12.41 25.42
CA TRP A 322 -3.20 -12.31 24.28
C TRP A 322 -2.64 -12.91 22.98
N ARG A 323 -1.30 -13.01 22.84
CA ARG A 323 -0.65 -13.51 21.61
C ARG A 323 -1.18 -14.86 21.17
N LYS A 324 -1.32 -15.81 22.11
CA LYS A 324 -1.85 -17.16 21.86
C LYS A 324 -3.21 -17.13 21.15
N TYR A 325 -4.14 -16.31 21.64
CA TYR A 325 -5.50 -16.25 21.12
C TYR A 325 -5.59 -15.53 19.77
N ILE A 326 -4.76 -14.51 19.55
CA ILE A 326 -4.62 -13.84 18.24
C ILE A 326 -4.07 -14.82 17.20
N LYS A 327 -3.00 -15.57 17.53
CA LYS A 327 -2.45 -16.63 16.67
C LYS A 327 -3.50 -17.68 16.31
N GLN A 328 -4.25 -18.17 17.30
CA GLN A 328 -5.35 -19.12 17.05
C GLN A 328 -6.41 -18.55 16.10
N GLY A 329 -6.75 -17.26 16.18
CA GLY A 329 -7.74 -16.66 15.28
C GLY A 329 -7.26 -16.50 13.83
N ILE A 330 -5.95 -16.33 13.63
CA ILE A 330 -5.32 -16.41 12.30
C ILE A 330 -5.42 -17.84 11.76
N GLU A 331 -5.09 -18.82 12.60
CA GLU A 331 -4.97 -20.23 12.21
C GLU A 331 -6.33 -20.95 12.10
N ASP A 332 -7.42 -20.39 12.65
CA ASP A 332 -8.80 -20.84 12.42
C ASP A 332 -9.16 -20.94 10.92
N TRP A 333 -8.55 -20.11 10.08
CA TRP A 333 -8.75 -20.12 8.64
C TRP A 333 -8.07 -21.29 7.92
N GLN A 334 -7.18 -22.05 8.57
CA GLN A 334 -6.53 -23.22 7.98
C GLN A 334 -7.56 -24.25 7.47
N VAL A 335 -8.65 -24.49 8.21
CA VAL A 335 -9.71 -25.43 7.82
C VAL A 335 -10.35 -25.05 6.47
N ALA A 336 -10.50 -23.75 6.20
CA ALA A 336 -11.03 -23.25 4.92
C ALA A 336 -10.02 -23.41 3.78
N PHE A 337 -8.72 -23.34 4.06
CA PHE A 337 -7.67 -23.62 3.07
C PHE A 337 -7.45 -25.11 2.82
N GLU A 338 -7.59 -25.96 3.84
CA GLU A 338 -7.55 -27.41 3.70
C GLU A 338 -8.71 -27.91 2.85
N ALA A 339 -9.92 -27.36 3.04
CA ALA A 339 -11.05 -27.57 2.14
C ALA A 339 -10.82 -27.07 0.70
N ALA A 340 -9.84 -26.16 0.49
CA ALA A 340 -9.37 -25.72 -0.83
C ALA A 340 -8.12 -26.47 -1.34
N GLY A 341 -7.70 -27.54 -0.64
CA GLY A 341 -6.57 -28.40 -1.00
C GLY A 341 -5.20 -27.97 -0.46
N PHE A 342 -5.13 -26.93 0.38
CA PHE A 342 -3.88 -26.39 0.93
C PHE A 342 -3.80 -26.53 2.46
N LYS A 343 -2.81 -27.27 2.96
CA LYS A 343 -2.37 -27.20 4.36
C LYS A 343 -1.31 -26.11 4.53
N ASN A 344 -1.14 -25.62 5.75
CA ASN A 344 -0.13 -24.60 6.11
C ASN A 344 -0.23 -23.34 5.23
N ALA A 345 -1.43 -23.01 4.75
CA ALA A 345 -1.65 -21.89 3.84
C ALA A 345 -1.63 -20.54 4.56
N ILE A 346 -2.10 -20.51 5.80
CA ILE A 346 -2.07 -19.37 6.70
C ILE A 346 -1.52 -19.79 8.07
N ILE A 347 -0.51 -19.08 8.57
CA ILE A 347 0.17 -19.41 9.85
C ILE A 347 0.50 -18.14 10.64
N ALA A 348 0.64 -18.27 11.96
CA ALA A 348 0.92 -17.15 12.86
C ALA A 348 2.27 -17.29 13.59
N ALA A 349 3.17 -16.34 13.38
CA ALA A 349 4.51 -16.30 13.97
C ALA A 349 4.61 -15.23 15.07
N ASP A 350 5.56 -15.35 16.00
CA ASP A 350 6.07 -14.14 16.68
C ASP A 350 6.99 -13.40 15.72
N ALA A 351 7.05 -12.08 15.80
CA ALA A 351 8.11 -11.31 15.14
C ALA A 351 9.50 -11.76 15.63
N PRO A 352 10.49 -11.93 14.73
CA PRO A 352 11.87 -12.25 15.10
C PRO A 352 12.46 -11.28 16.13
N THR A 353 13.34 -11.79 17.00
CA THR A 353 14.13 -10.93 17.88
C THR A 353 15.18 -10.14 17.08
N LYS A 354 15.80 -9.13 17.70
CA LYS A 354 16.85 -8.32 17.04
C LYS A 354 18.16 -9.09 16.84
N GLU A 355 18.30 -10.25 17.50
CA GLU A 355 19.39 -11.21 17.34
C GLU A 355 19.10 -12.22 16.21
N GLU A 356 17.83 -12.53 15.93
CA GLU A 356 17.39 -13.41 14.84
C GLU A 356 17.34 -12.67 13.50
N ASP A 357 16.75 -11.48 13.48
CA ASP A 357 16.72 -10.58 12.32
C ASP A 357 16.83 -9.10 12.80
N PRO A 358 18.04 -8.50 12.74
CA PRO A 358 18.26 -7.13 13.18
C PRO A 358 17.50 -6.11 12.32
N ASP A 359 17.21 -6.44 11.06
CA ASP A 359 16.57 -5.56 10.09
C ASP A 359 15.04 -5.74 10.04
N TRP A 360 14.50 -6.81 10.65
CA TRP A 360 13.06 -7.05 10.74
C TRP A 360 12.31 -5.82 11.24
N SER A 361 11.28 -5.45 10.48
CA SER A 361 10.42 -4.31 10.76
C SER A 361 9.01 -4.65 10.33
N PRO A 362 7.97 -4.21 11.06
CA PRO A 362 6.59 -4.31 10.58
C PRO A 362 6.32 -3.42 9.36
N GLU A 363 7.26 -2.55 8.96
CA GLU A 363 7.15 -1.71 7.76
C GLU A 363 7.79 -2.33 6.51
N ASP A 364 8.35 -3.55 6.59
CA ASP A 364 8.80 -4.31 5.42
C ASP A 364 7.61 -5.09 4.83
N VAL A 365 7.27 -4.81 3.57
CA VAL A 365 6.13 -5.40 2.85
C VAL A 365 6.21 -6.93 2.70
N ARG A 366 7.36 -7.55 2.97
CA ARG A 366 7.50 -9.00 3.04
C ARG A 366 6.69 -9.63 4.18
N TYR A 367 6.38 -8.86 5.22
CA TYR A 367 5.71 -9.32 6.44
C TYR A 367 4.32 -8.70 6.58
N SER A 368 3.32 -9.50 6.94
CA SER A 368 1.99 -9.02 7.34
C SER A 368 1.87 -9.14 8.86
N VAL A 369 1.27 -8.15 9.54
CA VAL A 369 1.45 -7.97 10.98
C VAL A 369 0.14 -7.68 11.70
N VAL A 370 -0.08 -8.30 12.86
CA VAL A 370 -1.10 -7.84 13.83
C VAL A 370 -0.44 -6.81 14.74
N ARG A 371 -0.71 -5.54 14.47
CA ARG A 371 -0.06 -4.38 15.11
C ARG A 371 -0.83 -3.92 16.34
N TYR A 372 -0.15 -3.79 17.48
CA TYR A 372 -0.79 -3.50 18.75
C TYR A 372 -0.80 -1.99 19.06
N LEU A 373 -1.94 -1.36 18.84
CA LEU A 373 -2.13 0.08 18.96
C LEU A 373 -2.51 0.48 20.40
N ALA A 374 -1.62 1.23 21.06
CA ALA A 374 -1.88 1.91 22.33
C ALA A 374 -2.89 3.07 22.15
N SER A 375 -4.16 2.72 21.99
CA SER A 375 -5.24 3.65 21.64
C SER A 375 -6.53 3.29 22.39
N PRO A 376 -7.28 4.30 22.90
CA PRO A 376 -8.52 4.07 23.64
C PRO A 376 -9.73 3.77 22.75
N ILE A 377 -9.57 3.71 21.43
CA ILE A 377 -10.63 3.36 20.48
C ILE A 377 -11.00 1.87 20.69
N PRO A 378 -12.26 1.53 21.03
CA PRO A 378 -12.67 0.16 21.25
C PRO A 378 -13.07 -0.48 19.90
N ASN A 379 -12.10 -0.95 19.12
CA ASN A 379 -12.32 -1.55 17.80
C ASN A 379 -11.12 -2.40 17.32
N ALA A 380 -11.24 -3.09 16.19
CA ALA A 380 -10.13 -3.57 15.37
C ALA A 380 -10.34 -3.16 13.89
N ASN A 381 -9.42 -3.50 12.99
CA ASN A 381 -9.69 -3.62 11.54
C ASN A 381 -8.55 -4.36 10.84
N GLY A 382 -8.87 -5.25 9.90
CA GLY A 382 -7.96 -5.93 8.97
C GLY A 382 -7.97 -5.35 7.54
N PRO A 383 -7.37 -4.18 7.28
CA PRO A 383 -7.20 -3.65 5.93
C PRO A 383 -6.08 -4.37 5.17
N HIS A 384 -6.33 -4.62 3.88
CA HIS A 384 -5.33 -5.14 2.94
C HIS A 384 -4.79 -4.05 1.99
N VAL A 385 -3.67 -4.36 1.34
CA VAL A 385 -3.10 -3.58 0.23
C VAL A 385 -2.92 -4.48 -0.98
N SER A 386 -3.70 -4.22 -2.04
CA SER A 386 -3.65 -4.97 -3.30
C SER A 386 -3.06 -4.19 -4.47
N ASP A 387 -2.34 -4.91 -5.34
CA ASP A 387 -1.99 -4.49 -6.70
C ASP A 387 -3.27 -4.13 -7.47
N PRO A 388 -3.42 -2.87 -7.93
CA PRO A 388 -4.63 -2.43 -8.62
C PRO A 388 -4.85 -3.13 -9.96
N ARG A 389 -3.82 -3.71 -10.58
CA ARG A 389 -3.89 -4.35 -11.90
C ARG A 389 -4.45 -5.77 -11.87
N SER A 390 -4.42 -6.43 -10.71
CA SER A 390 -4.70 -7.87 -10.57
C SER A 390 -5.68 -8.21 -9.45
N GLY A 391 -5.76 -7.37 -8.42
CA GLY A 391 -6.37 -7.72 -7.14
C GLY A 391 -5.46 -8.61 -6.26
N GLU A 392 -4.17 -8.73 -6.58
CA GLU A 392 -3.22 -9.46 -5.74
C GLU A 392 -2.98 -8.72 -4.43
N ILE A 393 -3.40 -9.30 -3.30
CA ILE A 393 -3.05 -8.81 -1.97
C ILE A 393 -1.54 -9.01 -1.75
N LEU A 394 -0.86 -7.93 -1.41
CA LEU A 394 0.60 -7.85 -1.24
C LEU A 394 0.99 -7.95 0.24
N GLU A 395 0.32 -7.15 1.08
CA GLU A 395 0.39 -7.15 2.54
C GLU A 395 -1.00 -6.95 3.17
N SER A 396 -1.10 -7.27 4.46
CA SER A 396 -2.13 -6.73 5.33
C SER A 396 -1.60 -6.46 6.74
N ASP A 397 -1.93 -5.27 7.25
CA ASP A 397 -1.68 -4.85 8.63
C ASP A 397 -2.99 -4.86 9.42
N ILE A 398 -3.20 -5.82 10.33
CA ILE A 398 -4.35 -5.80 11.25
C ILE A 398 -4.08 -4.78 12.36
N ASN A 399 -4.92 -3.75 12.44
CA ASN A 399 -4.86 -2.72 13.46
C ASN A 399 -5.62 -3.19 14.72
N TRP A 400 -4.88 -3.66 15.72
CA TRP A 400 -5.45 -4.17 16.98
C TRP A 400 -5.36 -3.12 18.08
N TYR A 401 -6.48 -2.53 18.49
CA TYR A 401 -6.50 -1.43 19.45
C TYR A 401 -6.66 -1.99 20.88
N HIS A 402 -5.87 -1.47 21.83
CA HIS A 402 -5.87 -1.94 23.22
C HIS A 402 -7.28 -2.01 23.84
N ASN A 403 -8.18 -1.08 23.52
CA ASN A 403 -9.53 -1.06 24.08
C ASN A 403 -10.54 -2.01 23.40
N VAL A 404 -10.15 -2.87 22.43
CA VAL A 404 -11.10 -3.86 21.87
C VAL A 404 -11.57 -4.88 22.92
N MET A 405 -10.78 -5.13 23.98
CA MET A 405 -11.24 -5.90 25.15
C MET A 405 -12.43 -5.24 25.88
N THR A 406 -12.53 -3.90 25.88
CA THR A 406 -13.71 -3.20 26.43
C THR A 406 -14.95 -3.41 25.57
N LEU A 407 -14.78 -3.46 24.24
CA LEU A 407 -15.85 -3.76 23.29
C LEU A 407 -16.37 -5.20 23.52
N LEU A 408 -15.45 -6.15 23.57
CA LEU A 408 -15.71 -7.57 23.80
C LEU A 408 -16.40 -7.82 25.14
N ARG A 409 -15.90 -7.22 26.24
CA ARG A 409 -16.53 -7.34 27.56
C ARG A 409 -17.97 -6.83 27.55
N ASN A 410 -18.22 -5.68 26.92
CA ASN A 410 -19.56 -5.12 26.83
C ASN A 410 -20.50 -5.97 25.96
N TRP A 411 -20.05 -6.50 24.82
CA TRP A 411 -20.86 -7.39 23.98
C TRP A 411 -21.23 -8.68 24.74
N PHE A 412 -20.24 -9.39 25.28
CA PHE A 412 -20.50 -10.66 25.98
C PHE A 412 -21.39 -10.47 27.21
N PHE A 413 -21.15 -9.42 28.04
CA PHE A 413 -22.03 -9.06 29.16
C PHE A 413 -23.46 -8.79 28.70
N VAL A 414 -23.67 -7.87 27.75
CA VAL A 414 -25.01 -7.44 27.32
C VAL A 414 -25.78 -8.56 26.62
N GLN A 415 -25.08 -9.47 25.95
CA GLN A 415 -25.71 -10.52 25.16
C GLN A 415 -25.89 -11.85 25.93
N THR A 416 -25.00 -12.23 26.84
CA THR A 416 -25.02 -13.58 27.44
C THR A 416 -25.23 -13.64 28.95
N ALA A 417 -25.04 -12.54 29.69
CA ALA A 417 -25.06 -12.56 31.17
C ALA A 417 -26.43 -12.93 31.79
N ALA A 418 -27.51 -12.98 31.01
CA ALA A 418 -28.80 -13.51 31.44
C ALA A 418 -28.76 -15.03 31.74
N ILE A 419 -27.85 -15.78 31.11
CA ILE A 419 -27.71 -17.23 31.29
C ILE A 419 -26.27 -17.68 31.58
N ASN A 420 -25.26 -16.88 31.25
CA ASN A 420 -23.85 -17.26 31.30
C ASN A 420 -23.13 -16.62 32.52
N PRO A 421 -22.70 -17.40 33.53
CA PRO A 421 -21.98 -16.88 34.69
C PRO A 421 -20.62 -16.23 34.36
N ASP A 422 -19.88 -16.74 33.36
CA ASP A 422 -18.60 -16.16 32.90
C ASP A 422 -18.76 -14.69 32.50
N ALA A 423 -19.95 -14.31 32.02
CA ALA A 423 -20.28 -12.98 31.53
C ALA A 423 -20.78 -12.01 32.63
N GLN A 424 -21.05 -12.48 33.85
CA GLN A 424 -21.66 -11.67 34.93
C GLN A 424 -20.65 -10.82 35.71
N SER A 425 -19.34 -11.03 35.54
CA SER A 425 -18.29 -10.27 36.20
C SER A 425 -17.97 -8.93 35.51
N THR A 426 -17.47 -7.95 36.26
CA THR A 426 -16.90 -6.71 35.72
C THR A 426 -15.50 -6.90 35.10
N GLU A 427 -14.83 -7.99 35.45
CA GLU A 427 -13.52 -8.41 34.92
C GLU A 427 -13.60 -9.92 34.62
N PHE A 428 -13.34 -10.29 33.37
CA PHE A 428 -13.45 -11.68 32.92
C PHE A 428 -12.12 -12.41 33.08
N ASP A 429 -12.19 -13.72 33.36
CA ASP A 429 -11.03 -14.60 33.34
C ASP A 429 -10.26 -14.52 32.00
N GLU A 430 -8.94 -14.69 32.05
CA GLU A 430 -8.08 -14.65 30.87
C GLU A 430 -8.53 -15.65 29.78
N ALA A 431 -9.01 -16.83 30.19
CA ALA A 431 -9.53 -17.83 29.27
C ALA A 431 -10.84 -17.41 28.59
N VAL A 432 -11.67 -16.58 29.24
CA VAL A 432 -12.92 -16.04 28.65
C VAL A 432 -12.56 -14.91 27.69
N MET A 433 -11.83 -13.89 28.16
CA MET A 433 -11.38 -12.77 27.31
C MET A 433 -10.54 -13.26 26.12
N GLY A 434 -9.72 -14.29 26.31
CA GLY A 434 -8.98 -14.96 25.25
C GLY A 434 -9.85 -15.57 24.15
N ARG A 435 -10.96 -16.24 24.50
CA ARG A 435 -11.94 -16.74 23.49
C ARG A 435 -12.53 -15.58 22.69
N LEU A 436 -12.87 -14.46 23.34
CA LEU A 436 -13.39 -13.26 22.67
C LEU A 436 -12.35 -12.59 21.76
N ILE A 437 -11.08 -12.56 22.19
CA ILE A 437 -9.95 -12.06 21.40
C ILE A 437 -9.71 -12.93 20.15
N ARG A 438 -9.74 -14.26 20.29
CA ARG A 438 -9.67 -15.19 19.15
C ARG A 438 -10.78 -14.88 18.15
N PHE A 439 -12.04 -14.80 18.58
CA PHE A 439 -13.19 -14.51 17.72
C PHE A 439 -13.00 -13.24 16.87
N VAL A 440 -12.58 -12.12 17.47
CA VAL A 440 -12.30 -10.88 16.70
C VAL A 440 -11.11 -11.06 15.76
N SER A 441 -10.05 -11.75 16.20
CA SER A 441 -8.89 -12.03 15.34
C SER A 441 -9.28 -12.86 14.11
N SER A 442 -10.14 -13.87 14.26
CA SER A 442 -10.67 -14.66 13.14
C SER A 442 -11.56 -13.82 12.21
N HIS A 443 -12.38 -12.91 12.74
CA HIS A 443 -13.19 -11.97 11.94
C HIS A 443 -12.31 -11.02 11.11
N GLU A 444 -11.31 -10.39 11.72
CA GLU A 444 -10.44 -9.43 11.03
C GLU A 444 -9.57 -10.09 9.96
N VAL A 445 -9.08 -11.31 10.21
CA VAL A 445 -8.36 -12.11 9.20
C VAL A 445 -9.26 -12.47 8.02
N GLY A 446 -10.56 -12.62 8.22
CA GLY A 446 -11.50 -12.76 7.09
C GLY A 446 -11.48 -11.55 6.15
N HIS A 447 -11.41 -10.33 6.68
CA HIS A 447 -11.21 -9.12 5.86
C HIS A 447 -9.87 -9.12 5.14
N THR A 448 -8.78 -9.51 5.81
CA THR A 448 -7.45 -9.56 5.17
C THR A 448 -7.31 -10.63 4.09
N LEU A 449 -8.14 -11.67 4.12
CA LEU A 449 -8.24 -12.67 3.05
C LEU A 449 -9.06 -12.18 1.84
N GLY A 450 -9.82 -11.11 1.99
CA GLY A 450 -10.64 -10.50 0.95
C GLY A 450 -12.15 -10.57 1.17
N LEU A 451 -12.64 -11.01 2.34
CA LEU A 451 -14.08 -11.17 2.59
C LEU A 451 -14.71 -9.89 3.18
N PRO A 452 -15.84 -9.40 2.63
CA PRO A 452 -16.66 -8.38 3.27
C PRO A 452 -17.46 -8.97 4.44
N HIS A 453 -18.08 -8.11 5.26
CA HIS A 453 -19.10 -8.55 6.22
C HIS A 453 -20.23 -9.30 5.50
N ASN A 454 -20.67 -10.42 6.07
CA ASN A 454 -21.76 -11.23 5.56
C ASN A 454 -23.06 -10.94 6.33
N MET A 455 -23.61 -9.73 6.21
CA MET A 455 -24.88 -9.37 6.85
C MET A 455 -26.10 -10.17 6.32
N GLY A 456 -25.90 -11.05 5.33
CA GLY A 456 -26.93 -11.94 4.79
C GLY A 456 -27.05 -13.28 5.52
N SER A 457 -26.07 -13.68 6.34
CA SER A 457 -26.17 -14.95 7.10
C SER A 457 -27.04 -14.86 8.36
N SER A 458 -27.38 -13.66 8.83
CA SER A 458 -28.12 -13.44 10.08
C SER A 458 -29.58 -13.93 10.04
N ILE A 459 -30.05 -14.40 8.88
CA ILE A 459 -31.39 -14.98 8.65
C ILE A 459 -31.36 -16.48 8.32
N ALA A 460 -30.20 -17.14 8.46
CA ALA A 460 -30.00 -18.51 8.00
C ALA A 460 -30.48 -19.61 8.96
N TYR A 461 -30.69 -19.28 10.24
CA TYR A 461 -31.15 -20.18 11.30
C TYR A 461 -32.45 -19.65 11.91
N ASN A 462 -33.32 -20.54 12.40
CA ASN A 462 -34.54 -20.10 13.10
C ASN A 462 -34.20 -19.67 14.54
N VAL A 463 -35.07 -18.86 15.15
CA VAL A 463 -34.92 -18.38 16.54
C VAL A 463 -35.01 -19.54 17.52
N GLU A 464 -35.79 -20.56 17.17
CA GLU A 464 -36.01 -21.80 17.91
C GLU A 464 -34.78 -22.71 17.88
N ASP A 465 -34.13 -22.87 16.72
CA ASP A 465 -32.91 -23.68 16.56
C ASP A 465 -31.78 -23.13 17.43
N LEU A 466 -31.67 -21.81 17.52
CA LEU A 466 -30.71 -21.11 18.36
C LEU A 466 -30.96 -21.25 19.87
N ARG A 467 -32.03 -21.94 20.30
CA ARG A 467 -32.29 -22.27 21.70
C ARG A 467 -32.06 -23.76 22.01
N ASP A 468 -31.55 -24.53 21.05
CA ASP A 468 -31.09 -25.91 21.23
C ASP A 468 -29.56 -25.96 21.46
N PRO A 469 -29.07 -26.54 22.57
CA PRO A 469 -27.63 -26.67 22.84
C PRO A 469 -26.90 -27.60 21.87
N GLU A 470 -27.54 -28.63 21.32
CA GLU A 470 -26.89 -29.50 20.33
C GLU A 470 -26.89 -28.88 18.92
N PHE A 471 -27.83 -27.98 18.62
CA PHE A 471 -27.77 -27.15 17.40
C PHE A 471 -26.65 -26.09 17.49
N THR A 472 -26.69 -25.23 18.53
CA THR A 472 -25.76 -24.11 18.68
C THR A 472 -24.30 -24.55 18.84
N LYS A 473 -24.04 -25.64 19.57
CA LYS A 473 -22.73 -26.30 19.68
C LYS A 473 -22.17 -26.85 18.36
N LYS A 474 -23.04 -27.14 17.39
CA LYS A 474 -22.68 -27.68 16.06
C LYS A 474 -22.57 -26.61 14.98
N PHE A 475 -23.39 -25.57 15.06
CA PHE A 475 -23.58 -24.57 14.00
C PHE A 475 -23.23 -23.13 14.41
N GLY A 476 -23.01 -22.87 15.69
CA GLY A 476 -22.80 -21.54 16.24
C GLY A 476 -24.07 -20.68 16.22
N THR A 477 -23.89 -19.38 16.44
CA THR A 477 -24.96 -18.36 16.34
C THR A 477 -25.24 -17.92 14.90
N ALA A 478 -24.31 -18.17 13.98
CA ALA A 478 -24.43 -17.83 12.56
C ALA A 478 -23.50 -18.72 11.70
N PRO A 479 -23.87 -19.03 10.44
CA PRO A 479 -23.06 -19.86 9.54
C PRO A 479 -21.81 -19.17 8.97
N SER A 480 -21.45 -17.98 9.48
CA SER A 480 -20.33 -17.19 8.97
C SER A 480 -19.68 -16.36 10.06
N ILE A 481 -18.37 -16.51 10.24
CA ILE A 481 -17.58 -15.64 11.12
C ILE A 481 -17.63 -14.16 10.69
N MET A 482 -17.98 -13.88 9.43
CA MET A 482 -18.11 -12.51 8.88
C MET A 482 -19.45 -11.84 9.20
N ASP A 483 -20.33 -12.50 9.94
CA ASP A 483 -21.59 -11.94 10.44
C ASP A 483 -21.37 -11.00 11.65
N TYR A 484 -22.40 -10.26 12.04
CA TYR A 484 -22.48 -9.49 13.29
C TYR A 484 -23.39 -10.15 14.36
N ALA A 485 -23.96 -11.33 14.09
CA ALA A 485 -24.63 -12.19 15.07
C ALA A 485 -23.62 -12.92 16.00
N ARG A 486 -22.95 -12.15 16.87
CA ARG A 486 -21.73 -12.55 17.62
C ARG A 486 -21.95 -13.58 18.74
N PHE A 487 -22.97 -13.38 19.58
CA PHE A 487 -23.26 -14.15 20.80
C PHE A 487 -24.78 -14.32 20.95
N ASN A 488 -25.24 -15.33 21.68
CA ASN A 488 -26.62 -15.78 21.62
C ASN A 488 -27.60 -14.97 22.50
N TYR A 489 -27.85 -13.73 22.11
CA TYR A 489 -28.64 -12.76 22.89
C TYR A 489 -30.14 -13.08 23.03
N ILE A 490 -30.63 -14.16 22.42
CA ILE A 490 -32.03 -14.61 22.52
C ILE A 490 -32.19 -15.77 23.51
N ALA A 491 -31.11 -16.40 23.97
CA ALA A 491 -31.16 -17.52 24.89
C ALA A 491 -31.71 -17.13 26.27
N GLN A 492 -32.47 -18.05 26.88
CA GLN A 492 -33.23 -17.85 28.11
C GLN A 492 -32.82 -18.83 29.22
N PRO A 493 -33.02 -18.49 30.51
CA PRO A 493 -32.79 -19.41 31.61
C PRO A 493 -33.60 -20.71 31.45
N GLY A 494 -32.89 -21.82 31.22
CA GLY A 494 -33.48 -23.13 30.92
C GLY A 494 -33.01 -23.74 29.59
N ASP A 495 -32.48 -22.95 28.66
CA ASP A 495 -32.05 -23.41 27.33
C ASP A 495 -30.73 -24.21 27.34
N GLY A 496 -29.97 -24.15 28.43
CA GLY A 496 -28.71 -24.89 28.62
C GLY A 496 -27.47 -24.12 28.15
N ASP A 497 -26.48 -24.86 27.65
CA ASP A 497 -25.18 -24.32 27.20
C ASP A 497 -25.26 -23.85 25.73
N VAL A 498 -25.85 -22.66 25.55
CA VAL A 498 -26.19 -22.08 24.23
C VAL A 498 -25.57 -20.69 23.99
N ALA A 499 -24.76 -20.17 24.92
CA ALA A 499 -24.50 -18.73 25.13
C ALA A 499 -23.46 -18.03 24.22
#